data_AF-A0A0R0LZ24-F1
#
_entry.id   AF-A0A0R0LZ24-F1
#
_cell.length_a   1.000
_cell.length_b   1.000
_cell.length_c   1.000
_cell.angle_alpha   90.00
_cell.angle_beta   90.00
_cell.angle_gamma   90.00
#
_symmetry.space_group_name_H-M   'P 1'
#
loop_
_entity.id
_entity.type
_entity.pdbx_description
1 polymer ?
#
loop_
_entity_poly.entity_id
_entity_poly.type
_entity_poly.pdbx_seq_one_letter_code
_entity_poly.pdbx_strand_id
1 'polypeptide(L)' 'KKWKWTEAMDIEFDNLKKEITEMENLFLPDYDKPFVLRTDASNTGLGAVLYQIGENGEQKPIEWASKKLTPTET' A
#
# COMPACT_ATOMS: atom_id res chain seq x y z
N LYS A 1 4.27 16.12 27.35
CA LYS A 1 4.98 14.84 27.66
C LYS A 1 5.71 14.42 26.38
N LYS A 2 7.05 14.27 26.37
CA LYS A 2 7.75 13.81 25.16
C LYS A 2 7.55 12.31 25.03
N TRP A 3 7.09 11.88 23.87
CA TRP A 3 7.01 10.46 23.54
C TRP A 3 8.42 9.87 23.45
N LYS A 4 8.58 8.64 23.93
CA LYS A 4 9.87 7.93 23.95
C LYS A 4 9.72 6.63 23.17
N TRP A 5 10.50 6.52 22.11
CA TRP A 5 10.73 5.26 21.41
C TRP A 5 11.46 4.29 22.33
N THR A 6 11.08 3.02 22.29
CA THR A 6 11.69 1.96 23.11
C THR A 6 12.32 0.92 22.20
N GLU A 7 13.25 0.15 22.76
CA GLU A 7 13.89 -0.98 22.04
C GLU A 7 12.88 -2.03 21.57
N ALA A 8 11.79 -2.24 22.33
CA ALA A 8 10.70 -3.10 21.87
C ALA A 8 10.00 -2.55 20.62
N MET A 9 9.87 -1.23 20.48
CA MET A 9 9.30 -0.61 19.27
C MET A 9 10.24 -0.73 18.07
N ASP A 10 11.57 -0.72 18.28
CA ASP A 10 12.53 -1.01 17.21
C ASP A 10 12.32 -2.42 16.65
N ILE A 11 12.22 -3.42 17.53
CA ILE A 11 12.01 -4.81 17.13
C ILE A 11 10.70 -4.97 16.35
N GLU A 12 9.60 -4.42 16.87
CA GLU A 12 8.30 -4.49 16.19
C GLU A 12 8.29 -3.74 14.86
N PHE A 13 8.97 -2.61 14.76
CA PHE A 13 9.06 -1.85 13.51
C PHE A 13 9.85 -2.61 12.44
N ASP A 14 10.94 -3.28 12.81
CA ASP A 14 11.71 -4.10 11.89
C ASP A 14 10.97 -5.37 11.48
N ASN A 15 10.20 -5.99 12.39
CA ASN A 15 9.30 -7.09 12.05
C ASN A 15 8.24 -6.64 11.04
N LEU A 16 7.61 -5.47 11.26
CA LEU A 16 6.61 -4.92 10.34
C LEU A 16 7.21 -4.66 8.95
N LYS A 17 8.41 -4.08 8.86
CA LYS A 17 9.08 -3.90 7.56
C LYS A 17 9.26 -5.24 6.86
N LYS A 18 9.75 -6.25 7.59
CA LYS A 18 10.00 -7.58 7.05
C LYS A 18 8.71 -8.19 6.51
N GLU A 19 7.64 -8.18 7.30
CA GLU A 19 6.33 -8.69 6.88
C GLU A 19 5.81 -7.96 5.63
N ILE A 20 5.93 -6.63 5.57
CA ILE A 20 5.51 -5.85 4.40
C ILE A 20 6.34 -6.22 3.16
N THR A 21 7.65 -6.40 3.31
CA THR A 21 8.53 -6.79 2.18
C THR A 21 8.32 -8.23 1.73
N GLU A 22 7.85 -9.10 2.62
CA GLU A 22 7.52 -10.49 2.32
C GLU A 22 6.07 -10.65 1.81
N MET A 23 5.25 -9.61 1.94
CA MET A 23 3.86 -9.58 1.48
C MET A 23 3.80 -9.56 -0.07
N GLU A 24 2.70 -10.10 -0.59
CA GLU A 24 2.44 -10.46 -2.00
C GLU A 24 3.28 -9.76 -3.08
N ASN A 25 3.84 -10.57 -3.99
CA ASN A 25 4.51 -10.08 -5.19
C ASN A 25 3.54 -9.26 -6.06
N LEU A 26 4.04 -8.12 -6.57
CA LEU A 26 3.37 -7.41 -7.65
C LEU A 26 3.31 -8.30 -8.90
N PHE A 27 2.17 -8.26 -9.58
CA PHE A 27 1.94 -8.97 -10.83
C PHE A 27 2.22 -8.04 -12.01
N LEU A 28 2.69 -8.63 -13.12
CA LEU A 28 2.78 -7.90 -14.38
C LEU A 28 1.38 -7.59 -14.91
N PRO A 29 1.16 -6.41 -15.51
CA PRO A 29 -0.12 -6.05 -16.09
C PRO A 29 -0.44 -6.93 -17.30
N ASP A 30 -1.67 -7.42 -17.35
CA ASP A 30 -2.25 -8.11 -18.50
C ASP A 30 -3.14 -7.11 -19.26
N TYR A 31 -2.65 -6.53 -20.34
CA TYR A 31 -3.36 -5.45 -21.04
C TYR A 31 -4.67 -5.89 -21.72
N ASP A 32 -4.93 -7.20 -21.83
CA ASP A 32 -6.20 -7.73 -22.33
C ASP A 32 -7.29 -7.79 -21.24
N LYS A 33 -6.93 -7.55 -19.97
CA LYS A 33 -7.84 -7.57 -18.82
C LYS A 33 -8.16 -6.17 -18.29
N PRO A 34 -9.38 -5.96 -17.75
CA PRO A 34 -9.74 -4.68 -17.15
C PRO A 34 -8.90 -4.41 -15.90
N PHE A 35 -8.41 -3.19 -15.78
CA PHE A 35 -7.78 -2.69 -14.57
C PHE A 35 -8.83 -2.25 -13.56
N VAL A 36 -8.57 -2.51 -12.28
CA VAL A 36 -9.36 -2.01 -11.17
C VAL A 36 -8.49 -1.11 -10.31
N LEU A 37 -8.92 0.14 -10.16
CA LEU A 37 -8.30 1.10 -9.26
C LEU A 37 -9.14 1.20 -7.98
N ARG A 38 -8.53 0.91 -6.84
CA ARG A 38 -9.12 1.18 -5.52
C ARG A 38 -8.32 2.27 -4.85
N THR A 39 -9.01 3.28 -4.34
CA THR A 39 -8.41 4.43 -3.67
C THR A 39 -8.97 4.58 -2.27
N ASP A 40 -8.16 5.10 -1.37
CA ASP A 40 -8.57 5.56 -0.05
C ASP A 40 -7.91 6.91 0.26
N ALA A 41 -8.54 7.71 1.12
CA ALA A 41 -8.10 9.07 1.41
C ALA A 41 -8.22 9.40 2.90
N SER A 42 -7.22 10.12 3.39
CA SER A 42 -7.25 10.81 4.69
C SER A 42 -7.16 12.31 4.47
N ASN A 43 -7.35 13.09 5.54
CA ASN A 43 -7.14 14.55 5.52
C ASN A 43 -5.71 14.98 5.15
N THR A 44 -4.77 14.05 4.98
CA THR A 44 -3.33 14.37 4.77
C THR A 44 -2.71 13.66 3.56
N GLY A 45 -3.41 12.68 2.99
CA GLY A 45 -2.80 11.79 2.00
C GLY A 45 -3.82 10.91 1.32
N LEU A 46 -3.45 10.46 0.12
CA LEU A 46 -4.18 9.52 -0.72
C LEU A 46 -3.37 8.22 -0.83
N GLY A 47 -4.07 7.10 -0.76
CA GLY A 47 -3.56 5.78 -1.10
C GLY A 47 -4.35 5.19 -2.26
N ALA A 48 -3.68 4.40 -3.08
CA ALA A 48 -4.30 3.68 -4.18
C ALA A 48 -3.61 2.34 -4.42
N VAL A 49 -4.40 1.37 -4.89
CA VAL A 49 -3.91 0.11 -5.44
C VAL A 49 -4.51 -0.08 -6.82
N LEU A 50 -3.63 -0.29 -7.79
CA LEU A 50 -3.99 -0.75 -9.12
C LEU A 50 -3.87 -2.28 -9.13
N TYR A 51 -4.95 -2.98 -9.47
CA TYR A 51 -4.96 -4.43 -9.50
C TYR A 51 -5.82 -4.98 -10.65
N GLN A 52 -5.65 -6.25 -10.96
CA GLN A 52 -6.49 -6.99 -11.90
C GLN A 52 -7.12 -8.19 -11.19
N ILE A 53 -8.23 -8.69 -11.73
CA ILE A 53 -8.84 -9.94 -11.25
C ILE A 53 -8.24 -11.11 -12.03
N GLY A 54 -7.63 -12.05 -11.30
CA GLY A 54 -7.10 -13.28 -11.84
C GLY A 54 -8.18 -14.26 -12.28
N GLU A 55 -7.76 -15.36 -12.88
CA GLU A 55 -8.68 -16.36 -13.47
C GLU A 55 -9.57 -17.03 -12.42
N ASN A 56 -9.11 -17.14 -11.17
CA ASN A 56 -9.87 -17.73 -10.07
C ASN A 56 -10.60 -16.65 -9.22
N GLY A 57 -10.68 -15.42 -9.72
CA GLY A 57 -11.29 -14.29 -9.00
C GLY A 57 -10.37 -13.65 -7.96
N GLU A 58 -9.11 -14.08 -7.86
CA GLU A 58 -8.14 -13.50 -6.93
C GLU A 58 -7.74 -12.07 -7.35
N GLN A 59 -7.50 -11.19 -6.39
CA GLN A 59 -6.95 -9.86 -6.69
C GLN A 59 -5.45 -10.00 -6.93
N LYS A 60 -4.98 -9.45 -8.05
CA LYS A 60 -3.56 -9.40 -8.44
C LYS A 60 -3.08 -7.95 -8.41
N PRO A 61 -2.45 -7.49 -7.31
CA PRO A 61 -1.89 -6.15 -7.22
C PRO A 61 -0.82 -5.94 -8.30
N ILE A 62 -0.89 -4.82 -9.01
CA ILE A 62 0.09 -4.43 -10.03
C ILE A 62 0.96 -3.30 -9.50
N GLU A 63 0.34 -2.33 -8.84
CA GLU A 63 1.06 -1.18 -8.28
C GLU A 63 0.34 -0.64 -7.05
N TRP A 64 1.14 -0.23 -6.06
CA TRP A 64 0.70 0.58 -4.93
C TRP A 64 1.15 2.02 -5.15
N ALA A 65 0.22 2.96 -5.11
CA ALA A 65 0.52 4.39 -5.24
C ALA A 65 0.07 5.13 -3.99
N SER A 66 0.88 6.09 -3.55
CA SER A 66 0.49 6.99 -2.47
C SER A 66 1.01 8.40 -2.73
N LYS A 67 0.24 9.39 -2.30
CA LYS A 67 0.61 10.80 -2.44
C LYS A 67 0.20 11.55 -1.17
N LYS A 68 1.15 12.28 -0.59
CA LYS A 68 0.84 13.27 0.45
C LYS A 68 0.13 14.46 -0.19
N LEU A 69 -0.96 14.92 0.43
CA LEU A 69 -1.67 16.11 -0.02
C LEU A 69 -0.81 17.35 0.24
N THR A 70 -0.80 18.27 -0.73
CA THR A 70 -0.21 19.60 -0.56
C THR A 70 -1.10 20.47 0.33
N PRO A 71 -0.59 21.57 0.90
CA PRO A 71 -1.41 22.48 1.73
C PRO A 71 -2.67 23.03 1.04
N THR A 72 -2.70 23.04 -0.30
CA THR A 72 -3.87 23.47 -1.08
C THR A 72 -4.89 22.33 -1.27
N GLU A 73 -4.47 21.08 -1.09
CA GLU A 73 -5.30 19.87 -1.25
C GLU A 73 -5.79 19.30 0.10
N THR A 74 -5.33 19.84 1.23
CA THR A 74 -5.76 19.49 2.60
C THR A 74 -6.86 20.40 3.14
#